data_AF-A0A7R9WT28-F1
#
_entry.id   AF-A0A7R9WT28-F1
#
_cell.length_a   1.000
_cell.length_b   1.000
_cell.length_c   1.000
_cell.angle_alpha   90.00
_cell.angle_beta   90.00
_cell.angle_gamma   90.00
#
_symmetry.space_group_name_H-M   'P 1'
#
loop_
_entity.id
_entity.type
_entity.pdbx_description
1 polymer ?
#
loop_
_entity_poly.entity_id
_entity_poly.type
_entity_poly.pdbx_seq_one_letter_code
_entity_poly.pdbx_strand_id
1 'polypeptide(L)'
;RFDRVVHVGLPSEDERVSILRVHISRMKIEVVGDYGSCLNHFCSTLAKWTEGFSGADLAALCRAAAVRCVLSASSHDGQQSHSISQQQQQQRQQQQQQQQWDDRSNRVSLHHFEDVMNDGMKASSSPSLVQRLRDWSP
;
A
#
# COMPACT_ATOMS: atom_id res chain seq x y z
N ARG A 1 31.89 15.17 -14.89
CA ARG A 1 31.95 14.49 -16.20
C ARG A 1 31.16 13.19 -16.05
N PHE A 2 29.91 13.16 -16.51
CA PHE A 2 29.05 11.96 -16.47
C PHE A 2 29.12 11.31 -17.86
N ASP A 3 30.18 10.56 -18.15
CA ASP A 3 30.46 10.03 -19.49
C ASP A 3 29.68 8.74 -19.83
N ARG A 4 28.74 8.32 -18.97
CA ARG A 4 27.94 7.10 -19.20
C ARG A 4 26.46 7.39 -18.96
N VAL A 5 25.67 7.28 -20.01
CA VAL A 5 24.20 7.30 -19.93
C VAL A 5 23.77 5.87 -19.63
N VAL A 6 23.19 5.62 -18.46
CA VAL A 6 22.56 4.34 -18.13
C VAL A 6 21.07 4.50 -18.41
N HIS A 7 20.55 3.74 -19.36
CA HIS A 7 19.10 3.68 -19.59
C HIS A 7 18.46 2.74 -18.57
N VAL A 8 17.55 3.26 -17.77
CA VAL A 8 16.72 2.47 -16.84
C VAL A 8 15.31 2.45 -17.38
N GLY A 9 14.90 1.29 -17.92
CA GLY A 9 13.55 1.09 -18.43
C GLY A 9 12.51 0.92 -17.32
N LEU A 10 11.26 0.71 -17.72
CA LEU A 10 10.20 0.32 -16.79
C LEU A 10 10.41 -1.11 -16.31
N PRO A 11 10.13 -1.40 -15.03
CA PRO A 11 10.26 -2.75 -14.50
C PRO A 11 9.28 -3.71 -15.18
N SER A 12 9.79 -4.89 -15.54
CA SER A 12 9.03 -6.08 -15.90
C SER A 12 8.12 -6.54 -14.75
N GLU A 13 7.18 -7.46 -15.01
CA GLU A 13 6.26 -7.96 -13.98
C GLU A 13 7.01 -8.56 -12.77
N ASP A 14 8.03 -9.39 -12.99
CA ASP A 14 8.83 -9.99 -11.92
C ASP A 14 9.64 -8.95 -11.12
N GLU A 15 10.14 -7.91 -11.79
CA GLU A 15 10.80 -6.79 -11.13
C GLU A 15 9.79 -5.98 -10.29
N ARG A 16 8.57 -5.77 -10.78
CA ARG A 16 7.49 -5.13 -10.00
C ARG A 16 7.15 -5.96 -8.77
N VAL A 17 7.05 -7.29 -8.88
CA VAL A 17 6.84 -8.18 -7.72
C VAL A 17 7.95 -7.99 -6.68
N SER A 18 9.21 -7.95 -7.13
CA SER A 18 10.37 -7.79 -6.25
C SER A 18 10.36 -6.43 -5.54
N ILE A 19 10.05 -5.35 -6.26
CA ILE A 19 9.92 -3.99 -5.71
C ILE A 19 8.76 -3.95 -4.69
N LEU A 20 7.59 -4.46 -5.06
CA LEU A 20 6.41 -4.51 -4.21
C LEU A 20 6.69 -5.29 -2.92
N ARG A 21 7.40 -6.42 -3.00
CA ARG A 21 7.77 -7.22 -1.83
C ARG A 21 8.61 -6.44 -0.82
N VAL A 22 9.54 -5.61 -1.28
CA VAL A 22 10.35 -4.73 -0.40
C VAL A 22 9.48 -3.69 0.31
N HIS A 23 8.52 -3.09 -0.39
CA HIS A 23 7.64 -2.09 0.20
C HIS A 23 6.59 -2.70 1.15
N ILE A 24 6.00 -3.82 0.75
CA ILE A 24 4.89 -4.47 1.46
C ILE A 24 5.37 -5.27 2.67
N SER A 25 6.59 -5.82 2.65
CA SER A 25 7.18 -6.50 3.81
C SER A 25 7.32 -5.61 5.05
N ARG A 26 7.32 -4.28 4.85
CA ARG A 26 7.36 -3.28 5.94
C ARG A 26 5.97 -2.88 6.43
N MET A 27 4.91 -3.40 5.81
CA MET A 27 3.51 -3.09 6.12
C MET A 27 2.87 -4.26 6.85
N LYS A 28 1.90 -3.96 7.73
CA LYS A 28 1.02 -4.98 8.29
C LYS A 28 -0.03 -5.32 7.24
N ILE A 29 0.14 -6.41 6.52
CA ILE A 29 -0.86 -6.89 5.56
C ILE A 29 -1.88 -7.83 6.22
N GLU A 30 -3.04 -7.95 5.59
CA GLU A 30 -3.98 -9.02 5.90
C GLU A 30 -3.40 -10.37 5.48
N VAL A 31 -3.44 -11.35 6.39
CA VAL A 31 -2.83 -12.68 6.18
C VAL A 31 -3.85 -13.74 6.56
N VAL A 32 -4.08 -14.66 5.63
CA VAL A 32 -4.90 -15.86 5.83
C VAL A 32 -4.00 -17.07 5.69
N GLY A 33 -3.53 -17.61 6.81
CA GLY A 33 -2.59 -18.73 6.83
C GLY A 33 -1.12 -18.28 6.87
N ASP A 34 -0.31 -18.77 5.92
CA ASP A 34 1.14 -18.50 5.89
C ASP A 34 1.46 -17.10 5.32
N TYR A 35 2.27 -16.33 6.05
CA TYR A 35 2.68 -14.98 5.67
C TYR A 35 3.43 -14.96 4.34
N GLY A 36 4.32 -15.92 4.10
CA GLY A 36 5.13 -15.97 2.88
C GLY A 36 4.28 -16.19 1.63
N SER A 37 3.34 -17.12 1.70
CA SER A 37 2.37 -17.40 0.64
C SER A 37 1.46 -16.19 0.38
N CYS A 38 0.89 -15.59 1.43
CA CYS A 38 0.05 -14.39 1.31
C CYS A 38 0.83 -13.23 0.69
N LEU A 39 2.04 -12.96 1.16
CA LEU A 39 2.87 -11.88 0.62
C LEU A 39 3.18 -12.08 -0.86
N ASN A 40 3.54 -13.30 -1.27
CA ASN A 40 3.82 -13.61 -2.67
C ASN A 40 2.56 -13.43 -3.53
N HIS A 41 1.42 -13.99 -3.11
CA HIS A 41 0.16 -13.84 -3.84
C HIS A 41 -0.25 -12.36 -3.96
N PHE A 42 -0.14 -11.60 -2.88
CA PHE A 42 -0.46 -10.17 -2.82
C PHE A 42 0.43 -9.36 -3.78
N CYS A 43 1.74 -9.60 -3.78
CA CYS A 43 2.68 -8.93 -4.67
C CYS A 43 2.44 -9.29 -6.14
N SER A 44 2.19 -10.57 -6.45
CA SER A 44 1.90 -11.01 -7.82
C SER A 44 0.60 -10.41 -8.35
N THR A 45 -0.44 -10.29 -7.53
CA THR A 45 -1.70 -9.64 -7.94
C THR A 45 -1.49 -8.16 -8.23
N LEU A 46 -0.80 -7.43 -7.35
CA LEU A 46 -0.52 -6.01 -7.56
C LEU A 46 0.40 -5.75 -8.77
N ALA A 47 1.38 -6.64 -9.03
CA ALA A 47 2.26 -6.51 -10.19
C ALA A 47 1.49 -6.57 -11.53
N LYS A 48 0.39 -7.32 -11.59
CA LYS A 48 -0.49 -7.38 -12.76
C LYS A 48 -1.33 -6.11 -12.93
N TRP A 49 -1.76 -5.50 -11.84
CA TRP A 49 -2.56 -4.26 -11.85
C TRP A 49 -1.72 -3.01 -12.20
N THR A 50 -0.41 -3.08 -11.97
CA THR A 50 0.50 -1.92 -12.05
C THR A 50 1.39 -1.93 -13.29
N GLU A 51 0.86 -2.40 -14.42
CA GLU A 51 1.58 -2.34 -15.69
C GLU A 51 1.94 -0.88 -16.05
N GLY A 52 3.20 -0.66 -16.43
CA GLY A 52 3.72 0.68 -16.76
C GLY A 52 4.11 1.54 -15.54
N PHE A 53 3.91 1.05 -14.31
CA PHE A 53 4.34 1.76 -13.11
C PHE A 53 5.86 1.70 -12.96
N SER A 54 6.48 2.84 -12.65
CA SER A 54 7.87 2.91 -12.22
C SER A 54 8.02 2.46 -10.76
N GLY A 55 9.26 2.23 -10.31
CA GLY A 55 9.52 1.94 -8.89
C GLY A 55 9.02 3.05 -7.94
N ALA A 56 9.01 4.32 -8.39
CA ALA A 56 8.48 5.44 -7.63
C ALA A 56 6.93 5.38 -7.51
N ASP A 57 6.25 5.00 -8.58
CA ASP A 57 4.79 4.84 -8.59
C ASP A 57 4.36 3.71 -7.66
N LEU A 58 5.05 2.57 -7.71
CA LEU A 58 4.79 1.42 -6.82
C LEU A 58 4.97 1.82 -5.35
N ALA A 59 6.06 2.52 -5.04
CA ALA A 59 6.31 3.01 -3.68
C ALA A 59 5.23 3.99 -3.21
N ALA A 60 4.75 4.87 -4.10
CA ALA A 60 3.68 5.81 -3.81
C ALA A 60 2.33 5.11 -3.62
N LEU A 61 2.01 4.11 -4.44
CA LEU A 61 0.82 3.28 -4.32
C LEU A 61 0.78 2.58 -2.96
N CYS A 62 1.88 1.94 -2.54
CA CYS A 62 1.95 1.29 -1.23
C CYS A 62 1.71 2.29 -0.08
N ARG A 63 2.30 3.49 -0.14
CA ARG A 63 2.10 4.52 0.89
C ARG A 63 0.64 4.98 0.94
N ALA A 64 0.02 5.22 -0.21
CA ALA A 64 -1.36 5.65 -0.30
C ALA A 64 -2.32 4.57 0.25
N ALA A 65 -2.09 3.29 -0.07
CA ALA A 65 -2.88 2.19 0.46
C ALA A 65 -2.78 2.07 1.99
N ALA A 66 -1.58 2.26 2.55
CA ALA A 66 -1.39 2.28 4.00
C ALA A 66 -2.16 3.44 4.67
N VAL A 67 -2.14 4.63 4.07
CA VAL A 67 -2.93 5.77 4.58
C VAL A 67 -4.43 5.49 4.48
N ARG A 68 -4.89 4.92 3.36
CA ARG A 68 -6.30 4.54 3.18
C ARG A 68 -6.78 3.56 4.24
N CYS A 69 -5.96 2.58 4.61
CA CYS A 69 -6.23 1.64 5.70
C CYS A 69 -6.40 2.33 7.06
N VAL A 70 -5.52 3.27 7.41
CA VAL A 70 -5.63 4.02 8.68
C VAL A 70 -6.90 4.89 8.70
N LEU A 71 -7.22 5.54 7.57
CA LEU A 71 -8.40 6.40 7.46
C LEU A 71 -9.72 5.60 7.57
N SER A 72 -9.81 4.43 6.93
CA SER A 72 -11.00 3.59 6.99
C SER A 72 -11.26 3.02 8.41
N ALA A 73 -10.20 2.72 9.16
CA ALA A 73 -10.29 2.28 10.55
C ALA A 73 -10.83 3.37 11.48
N SER A 74 -10.32 4.60 11.35
CA SER A 74 -10.71 5.74 12.21
C SER A 74 -12.15 6.22 12.01
N SER A 75 -12.73 6.00 10.82
CA SER A 75 -14.09 6.44 10.50
C SER A 75 -15.19 5.67 11.26
N HIS A 76 -14.85 4.56 11.92
CA HIS A 76 -15.80 3.73 12.68
C HIS A 76 -15.95 4.13 14.17
N ASP A 77 -15.11 5.03 14.70
CA ASP A 77 -14.97 5.25 16.16
C ASP A 77 -15.76 6.47 16.72
N GLY A 78 -16.62 7.09 15.91
CA GLY A 78 -17.18 8.43 16.16
C GLY A 78 -18.43 8.55 17.03
N GLN A 79 -18.92 7.51 17.72
CA GLN A 79 -20.12 7.63 18.57
C GLN A 79 -19.98 6.88 19.90
N GLN A 80 -19.51 7.54 20.95
CA GLN A 80 -19.81 7.16 22.34
C GLN A 80 -19.46 8.28 23.34
N SER A 81 -20.50 8.96 23.85
CA SER A 81 -20.40 10.06 24.83
C SER A 81 -21.01 9.62 26.16
N HIS A 82 -20.27 8.95 27.07
CA HIS A 82 -20.83 8.49 28.35
C HIS A 82 -20.01 8.87 29.59
N SER A 83 -20.77 9.07 30.68
CA SER A 83 -20.52 9.69 31.98
C SER A 83 -19.30 9.22 32.81
N ILE A 84 -18.66 10.21 33.45
CA ILE A 84 -17.26 10.28 33.92
C ILE A 84 -16.87 9.34 35.09
N SER A 85 -17.80 8.73 35.83
CA SER A 85 -17.45 8.02 37.07
C SER A 85 -17.34 6.49 36.93
N GLN A 86 -18.24 5.87 36.16
CA GLN A 86 -18.16 4.46 35.77
C GLN A 86 -17.14 4.27 34.62
N GLN A 87 -16.89 5.36 33.89
CA GLN A 87 -15.95 5.45 32.78
C GLN A 87 -14.52 5.07 33.18
N GLN A 88 -14.03 5.37 34.38
CA GLN A 88 -12.60 5.20 34.69
C GLN A 88 -12.21 3.72 34.92
N GLN A 89 -13.13 2.91 35.44
CA GLN A 89 -12.92 1.46 35.60
C GLN A 89 -13.22 0.71 34.29
N GLN A 90 -14.23 1.16 33.54
CA GLN A 90 -14.50 0.68 32.18
C GLN A 90 -13.37 1.10 31.21
N GLN A 91 -12.73 2.26 31.39
CA GLN A 91 -11.60 2.73 30.59
C GLN A 91 -10.37 1.85 30.75
N ARG A 92 -10.11 1.26 31.93
CA ARG A 92 -8.98 0.31 32.07
C ARG A 92 -9.24 -1.00 31.34
N GLN A 93 -10.48 -1.50 31.36
CA GLN A 93 -10.87 -2.69 30.61
C GLN A 93 -10.98 -2.41 29.10
N GLN A 94 -11.50 -1.23 28.73
CA GLN A 94 -11.52 -0.72 27.36
C GLN A 94 -10.11 -0.47 26.86
N GLN A 95 -9.17 0.08 27.64
CA GLN A 95 -7.77 0.27 27.22
C GLN A 95 -7.10 -1.06 26.85
N GLN A 96 -7.37 -2.15 27.57
CA GLN A 96 -6.87 -3.48 27.20
C GLN A 96 -7.55 -4.02 25.94
N GLN A 97 -8.87 -3.82 25.77
CA GLN A 97 -9.58 -4.15 24.52
C GLN A 97 -9.15 -3.26 23.34
N GLN A 98 -8.81 -2.00 23.58
CA GLN A 98 -8.40 -1.02 22.57
C GLN A 98 -7.01 -1.38 22.03
N GLN A 99 -6.07 -1.75 22.90
CA GLN A 99 -4.75 -2.24 22.46
C GLN A 99 -4.85 -3.52 21.61
N GLN A 100 -5.82 -4.39 21.92
CA GLN A 100 -6.10 -5.58 21.10
C GLN A 100 -6.81 -5.22 19.78
N TRP A 101 -7.64 -4.17 19.79
CA TRP A 101 -8.32 -3.63 18.61
C TRP A 101 -7.34 -2.94 17.65
N ASP A 102 -6.31 -2.26 18.17
CA ASP A 102 -5.28 -1.57 17.37
C ASP A 102 -4.46 -2.51 16.45
N ASP A 103 -4.27 -3.79 16.83
CA ASP A 103 -3.48 -4.72 16.02
C ASP A 103 -4.27 -5.39 14.87
N ARG A 104 -5.60 -5.44 14.98
CA ARG A 104 -6.48 -6.00 13.93
C ARG A 104 -7.00 -4.93 12.98
N SER A 105 -7.23 -3.71 13.46
CA SER A 105 -7.86 -2.63 12.69
C SER A 105 -6.94 -1.98 11.66
N ASN A 106 -5.63 -2.26 11.68
CA ASN A 106 -4.65 -1.60 10.81
C ASN A 106 -3.91 -2.59 9.89
N ARG A 107 -4.65 -3.48 9.23
CA ARG A 107 -4.11 -4.44 8.25
C ARG A 107 -4.49 -4.03 6.83
N VAL A 108 -3.47 -3.86 6.00
CA VAL A 108 -3.64 -3.48 4.60
C VAL A 108 -4.06 -4.71 3.79
N SER A 109 -5.30 -4.67 3.29
CA SER A 109 -5.85 -5.60 2.29
C SER A 109 -5.73 -5.07 0.84
N LEU A 110 -6.01 -5.92 -0.15
CA LEU A 110 -6.01 -5.55 -1.58
C LEU A 110 -7.05 -4.46 -1.91
N HIS A 111 -8.16 -4.42 -1.18
CA HIS A 111 -9.21 -3.40 -1.37
C HIS A 111 -8.67 -1.99 -1.22
N HIS A 112 -7.77 -1.74 -0.24
CA HIS A 112 -7.17 -0.41 -0.07
C HIS A 112 -6.32 0.02 -1.28
N PHE A 113 -5.73 -0.94 -2.00
CA PHE A 113 -5.00 -0.66 -3.23
C PHE A 113 -5.95 -0.38 -4.40
N GLU A 114 -7.03 -1.15 -4.51
CA GLU A 114 -8.07 -0.95 -5.50
C GLU A 114 -8.72 0.44 -5.37
N ASP A 115 -9.07 0.84 -4.14
CA ASP A 115 -9.60 2.17 -3.84
C ASP A 115 -8.66 3.29 -4.31
N VAL A 116 -7.36 3.18 -4.03
CA VAL A 116 -6.37 4.19 -4.40
C VAL A 116 -6.23 4.29 -5.92
N MET A 117 -6.31 3.18 -6.64
CA MET A 117 -6.26 3.20 -8.10
C MET A 117 -7.56 3.75 -8.70
N ASN A 118 -8.71 3.43 -8.11
CA ASN A 118 -10.01 3.96 -8.50
C ASN A 118 -10.12 5.47 -8.25
N ASP A 119 -9.45 6.00 -7.22
CA ASP A 119 -9.34 7.44 -6.95
C ASP A 119 -8.47 8.20 -7.99
N GLY A 120 -7.98 7.51 -9.03
CA GLY A 120 -7.36 8.13 -10.20
C GLY A 120 -5.83 8.10 -10.22
N MET A 121 -5.20 7.27 -9.37
CA MET A 121 -3.75 7.07 -9.43
C MET A 121 -3.37 6.35 -10.73
N LYS A 122 -2.54 6.99 -11.55
CA LYS A 122 -2.05 6.48 -12.84
C LYS A 122 -0.54 6.38 -12.83
N ALA A 123 0.02 5.53 -13.68
CA ALA A 123 1.47 5.45 -13.90
C ALA A 123 2.02 6.84 -14.29
N SER A 124 3.08 7.30 -13.62
CA SER A 124 3.75 8.57 -13.99
C SER A 124 4.44 8.45 -15.36
N SER A 125 4.77 7.24 -15.76
CA SER A 125 5.28 6.92 -17.09
C SER A 125 4.12 6.88 -18.09
N SER A 126 3.67 8.04 -18.55
CA SER A 126 2.67 8.11 -19.60
C SER A 126 3.19 7.42 -20.88
N PRO A 127 2.33 6.77 -21.69
CA PRO A 127 2.73 6.20 -22.98
C PRO A 127 3.47 7.22 -23.87
N SER A 128 3.09 8.50 -23.78
CA SER A 128 3.74 9.61 -24.48
C SER A 128 5.18 9.89 -24.03
N LEU A 129 5.52 9.69 -22.76
CA LEU A 129 6.88 9.87 -22.24
C LEU A 129 7.77 8.69 -22.65
N VAL A 130 7.24 7.46 -22.60
CA VAL A 130 7.93 6.25 -23.07
C VAL A 130 8.18 6.31 -24.58
N GLN A 131 7.22 6.83 -25.34
CA GLN A 131 7.37 6.98 -26.79
C GLN A 131 8.42 8.04 -27.13
N ARG A 132 8.40 9.20 -26.45
CA ARG A 132 9.45 10.22 -26.60
C ARG A 132 10.85 9.73 -26.22
N LEU A 133 10.95 8.84 -25.23
CA LEU A 133 12.23 8.21 -24.87
C LEU A 133 12.70 7.23 -25.95
N ARG A 134 11.78 6.48 -26.58
CA ARG A 134 12.10 5.62 -27.73
C ARG A 134 12.54 6.42 -28.95
N ASP A 135 11.86 7.53 -29.23
CA ASP A 135 12.17 8.42 -30.35
C ASP A 135 13.52 9.16 -30.17
N TRP A 136 14.02 9.26 -28.92
CA TRP A 136 15.32 9.85 -28.60
C TRP A 136 16.48 8.85 -28.72
N SER A 137 16.19 7.56 -28.90
CA SER A 137 17.22 6.55 -29.18
C SER A 137 17.63 6.65 -30.66
N PRO A 138 18.92 6.89 -30.98
CA PRO A 138 19.40 7.02 -32.36
C PRO A 138 19.33 5.70 -33.15
#